data_AF-A0A0F9BY02-F1
#
_entry.id   AF-A0A0F9BY02-F1
#
_cell.length_a   1.000
_cell.length_b   1.000
_cell.length_c   1.000
_cell.angle_alpha   90.00
_cell.angle_beta   90.00
_cell.angle_gamma   90.00
#
_symmetry.space_group_name_H-M   'P 1'
#
loop_
_entity.id
_entity.type
_entity.pdbx_description
1 polymer ?
#
loop_
_entity_poly.entity_id
_entity_poly.type
_entity_poly.pdbx_seq_one_letter_code
_entity_poly.pdbx_strand_id
1 'polypeptide(L)'
;MEGVDAFSSDIERQLELEKNKNVQLATANSLYTGNQDPNLIEWQLELDNILERIEHLLAGDVLKIGGDGSVTYEPQPDSDLRPLNDYGVKDIMRILAIYVNRNTILSNYSSERISEILYDLGYEITDQIFVNSKQYGLDTPDKIKLYPMIVRVLVDTVHSAYLRALKGGERDSLRSARVVTQSITPSSGGSSYATQEKRHVGGFLNPKNWKL
;
A
#
# COMPACT_ATOMS: atom_id res chain seq x y z
N MET A 1 40.86 47.59 -10.71
CA MET A 1 40.08 46.56 -11.44
C MET A 1 40.48 45.13 -11.06
N GLU A 2 41.64 44.88 -10.42
CA GLU A 2 42.08 43.52 -10.03
C GLU A 2 41.25 42.81 -8.94
N GLY A 3 40.45 43.53 -8.15
CA GLY A 3 39.66 42.91 -7.07
C GLY A 3 38.41 42.16 -7.52
N VAL A 4 37.87 42.48 -8.71
CA VAL A 4 36.63 41.86 -9.23
C VAL A 4 36.93 40.52 -9.87
N ASP A 5 38.07 40.38 -10.53
CA ASP A 5 38.49 39.13 -11.18
C ASP A 5 38.85 38.06 -10.15
N ALA A 6 39.48 38.46 -9.04
CA ALA A 6 39.75 37.55 -7.92
C ALA A 6 38.47 37.02 -7.28
N PHE A 7 37.46 37.88 -7.10
CA PHE A 7 36.17 37.49 -6.51
C PHE A 7 35.35 36.57 -7.45
N SER A 8 35.34 36.85 -8.75
CA SER A 8 34.69 35.98 -9.75
C SER A 8 35.32 34.59 -9.80
N SER A 9 36.66 34.51 -9.72
CA SER A 9 37.37 33.22 -9.71
C SER A 9 37.05 32.37 -8.47
N ASP A 10 36.83 33.01 -7.32
CA ASP A 10 36.53 32.32 -6.07
C ASP A 10 35.07 31.82 -6.06
N ILE A 11 34.14 32.59 -6.67
CA ILE A 11 32.75 32.15 -6.87
C ILE A 11 32.68 30.94 -7.81
N GLU A 12 33.41 30.96 -8.93
CA GLU A 12 33.44 29.83 -9.87
C GLU A 12 33.96 28.55 -9.19
N ARG A 13 35.02 28.70 -8.38
CA ARG A 13 35.58 27.60 -7.60
C ARG A 13 34.60 27.04 -6.57
N GLN A 14 33.84 27.90 -5.88
CA GLN A 14 32.82 27.46 -4.93
C GLN A 14 31.66 26.75 -5.63
N LEU A 15 31.22 27.27 -6.79
CA LEU A 15 30.15 26.65 -7.58
C LEU A 15 30.56 25.26 -8.09
N GLU A 16 31.81 25.09 -8.49
CA GLU A 16 32.33 23.81 -8.97
C GLU A 16 32.48 22.79 -7.83
N LEU A 17 32.89 23.25 -6.65
CA LEU A 17 32.91 22.42 -5.43
C LEU A 17 31.50 21.97 -5.02
N GLU A 18 30.52 22.87 -5.06
CA GLU A 18 29.13 22.51 -4.77
C GLU A 18 28.56 21.54 -5.81
N LYS A 19 28.82 21.76 -7.10
CA LYS A 19 28.42 20.83 -8.16
C LYS A 19 29.01 19.44 -7.95
N ASN A 20 30.30 19.35 -7.64
CA ASN A 20 30.96 18.07 -7.36
C ASN A 20 30.40 17.39 -6.11
N LYS A 21 30.09 18.15 -5.06
CA LYS A 21 29.45 17.64 -3.85
C LYS A 21 28.03 17.14 -4.13
N ASN A 22 27.26 17.84 -4.96
CA ASN A 22 25.91 17.45 -5.33
C ASN A 22 25.89 16.20 -6.23
N VAL A 23 26.84 16.08 -7.17
CA VAL A 23 27.03 14.88 -7.99
C VAL A 23 27.44 13.69 -7.12
N GLN A 24 28.34 13.88 -6.15
CA GLN A 24 28.72 12.82 -5.21
C GLN A 24 27.56 12.39 -4.30
N LEU A 25 26.75 13.34 -3.82
CA LEU A 25 25.53 13.04 -3.04
C LEU A 25 24.47 12.31 -3.89
N ALA A 26 24.29 12.71 -5.15
CA ALA A 26 23.40 12.01 -6.09
C ALA A 26 23.90 10.58 -6.39
N THR A 27 25.21 10.38 -6.51
CA THR A 27 25.82 9.07 -6.79
C THR A 27 25.79 8.16 -5.55
N ALA A 28 25.98 8.72 -4.35
CA ALA A 28 25.90 7.98 -3.08
C ALA A 28 24.45 7.53 -2.78
N ASN A 29 23.45 8.37 -3.09
CA ASN A 29 22.04 7.99 -2.96
C ASN A 29 21.56 6.98 -4.02
N SER A 30 22.27 6.83 -5.15
CA SER A 30 21.94 5.86 -6.20
C SER A 30 22.33 4.41 -5.85
N LEU A 31 23.17 4.19 -4.84
CA LEU A 31 23.71 2.85 -4.53
C LEU A 31 22.99 2.15 -3.37
N TYR A 32 22.15 2.86 -2.60
CA TYR A 32 21.49 2.31 -1.40
C TYR A 32 19.96 2.25 -1.45
N THR A 33 19.33 2.75 -2.52
CA THR A 33 17.88 2.62 -2.72
C THR A 33 17.63 1.57 -3.80
N GLY A 34 17.60 0.30 -3.38
CA GLY A 34 16.76 -0.65 -4.10
C GLY A 34 15.37 -0.04 -4.14
N ASN A 35 14.94 0.40 -5.32
CA ASN A 35 13.61 0.97 -5.58
C ASN A 35 12.54 0.02 -5.04
N GLN A 36 12.18 0.15 -3.76
CA GLN A 36 10.89 -0.28 -3.27
C GLN A 36 9.91 0.72 -3.87
N ASP A 37 9.13 0.24 -4.83
CA ASP A 37 8.17 1.03 -5.58
C ASP A 37 7.30 1.84 -4.60
N PRO A 38 7.35 3.19 -4.57
CA PRO A 38 6.63 3.99 -3.57
C PRO A 38 5.12 3.74 -3.61
N ASN A 39 4.57 3.50 -4.81
CA ASN A 39 3.16 3.18 -5.00
C ASN A 39 2.78 1.88 -4.27
N LEU A 40 3.69 0.91 -4.20
CA LEU A 40 3.44 -0.44 -3.70
C LEU A 40 3.25 -0.44 -2.17
N ILE A 41 3.86 0.53 -1.49
CA ILE A 41 3.64 0.83 -0.07
C ILE A 41 2.31 1.58 0.12
N GLU A 42 1.97 2.52 -0.77
CA GLU A 42 0.69 3.24 -0.73
C GLU A 42 -0.52 2.29 -0.81
N TRP A 43 -0.47 1.27 -1.67
CA TRP A 43 -1.52 0.25 -1.75
C TRP A 43 -1.65 -0.61 -0.49
N GLN A 44 -0.53 -0.91 0.18
CA GLN A 44 -0.57 -1.64 1.44
C GLN A 44 -1.27 -0.81 2.50
N LEU A 45 -0.89 0.47 2.61
CA LEU A 45 -1.52 1.41 3.53
C LEU A 45 -3.02 1.54 3.23
N GLU A 46 -3.44 1.56 1.97
CA GLU A 46 -4.86 1.70 1.65
C GLU A 46 -5.70 0.45 2.01
N LEU A 47 -5.19 -0.76 1.75
CA LEU A 47 -5.89 -1.99 2.14
C LEU A 47 -5.97 -2.13 3.66
N ASP A 48 -4.89 -1.80 4.36
CA ASP A 48 -4.83 -1.83 5.82
C ASP A 48 -5.82 -0.81 6.41
N ASN A 49 -5.89 0.41 5.85
CA ASN A 49 -6.86 1.43 6.27
C ASN A 49 -8.32 0.97 6.08
N ILE A 50 -8.61 0.22 5.00
CA ILE A 50 -9.95 -0.33 4.75
C ILE A 50 -10.29 -1.39 5.80
N LEU A 51 -9.35 -2.30 6.08
CA LEU A 51 -9.54 -3.35 7.08
C LEU A 51 -9.69 -2.77 8.50
N GLU A 52 -8.86 -1.80 8.87
CA GLU A 52 -8.96 -1.07 10.15
C GLU A 52 -10.32 -0.39 10.29
N ARG A 53 -10.81 0.28 9.24
CA ARG A 53 -12.14 0.89 9.26
C ARG A 53 -13.26 -0.14 9.47
N ILE A 54 -13.14 -1.34 8.88
CA ILE A 54 -14.11 -2.41 9.09
C ILE A 54 -14.02 -2.92 10.53
N GLU A 55 -12.82 -3.11 11.07
CA GLU A 55 -12.62 -3.53 12.46
C GLU A 55 -13.34 -2.59 13.42
N HIS A 56 -13.12 -1.28 13.29
CA HIS A 56 -13.80 -0.27 14.10
C HIS A 56 -15.32 -0.25 13.90
N LEU A 57 -15.81 -0.45 12.67
CA LEU A 57 -17.24 -0.54 12.38
C LEU A 57 -17.88 -1.77 13.05
N LEU A 58 -17.21 -2.91 13.02
CA LEU A 58 -17.67 -4.15 13.65
C LEU A 58 -17.62 -4.05 15.19
N ALA A 59 -16.61 -3.37 15.73
CA ALA A 59 -16.45 -3.11 17.16
C ALA A 59 -17.47 -2.07 17.69
N GLY A 60 -18.01 -1.23 16.80
CA GLY A 60 -18.93 -0.15 17.13
C GLY A 60 -18.25 1.13 17.60
N ASP A 61 -16.98 1.32 17.25
CA ASP A 61 -16.16 2.44 17.72
C ASP A 61 -16.64 3.78 17.15
N VAL A 62 -16.46 4.84 17.92
CA VAL A 62 -16.92 6.18 17.57
C VAL A 62 -15.74 7.03 17.14
N LEU A 63 -15.89 7.73 16.02
CA LEU A 63 -14.94 8.72 15.56
C LEU A 63 -15.01 9.97 16.45
N LYS A 64 -13.91 10.30 17.13
CA LYS A 64 -13.76 11.57 17.82
C LYS A 64 -12.76 12.45 17.10
N ILE A 65 -13.12 13.73 16.97
CA ILE A 65 -12.27 14.76 16.41
C ILE A 65 -11.59 15.47 17.57
N GLY A 66 -10.26 15.33 17.66
CA GLY A 66 -9.42 16.01 18.64
C GLY A 66 -9.39 17.52 18.40
N GLY A 67 -9.00 18.28 19.42
CA GLY A 67 -8.91 19.75 19.32
C GLY A 67 -7.86 20.26 18.32
N ASP A 68 -6.95 19.39 17.88
CA ASP A 68 -5.94 19.61 16.84
C ASP A 68 -6.42 19.23 15.43
N GLY A 69 -7.66 18.74 15.29
CA GLY A 69 -8.21 18.22 14.04
C GLY A 69 -7.81 16.78 13.73
N SER A 70 -7.11 16.09 14.62
CA SER A 70 -6.86 14.65 14.48
C SER A 70 -8.16 13.85 14.64
N VAL A 71 -8.25 12.74 13.91
CA VAL A 71 -9.41 11.84 13.97
C VAL A 71 -8.94 10.53 14.58
N THR A 72 -9.50 10.17 15.73
CA THR A 72 -9.17 8.93 16.45
C THR A 72 -10.43 8.12 16.70
N TYR A 73 -10.31 6.80 16.55
CA TYR A 73 -11.36 5.88 16.96
C TYR A 73 -11.28 5.66 18.47
N GLU A 74 -12.40 5.87 19.16
CA GLU A 74 -12.52 5.54 20.57
C GLU A 74 -13.51 4.39 20.77
N PRO A 75 -13.19 3.42 21.66
CA PRO A 75 -14.08 2.30 21.93
C PRO A 75 -15.39 2.79 22.51
N GLN A 76 -16.49 2.19 22.06
CA GLN A 76 -17.82 2.49 22.59
C GLN A 76 -17.89 2.06 24.08
N PRO A 77 -18.11 2.99 25.03
CA PRO A 77 -18.20 2.66 26.46
C PRO A 77 -19.36 1.74 26.79
N ASP A 78 -20.45 1.81 26.02
CA ASP A 78 -21.62 0.95 26.22
C ASP A 78 -21.49 -0.36 25.42
N SER A 79 -21.31 -1.46 26.15
CA SER A 79 -21.28 -2.83 25.64
C SER A 79 -22.53 -3.20 24.82
N ASP A 80 -23.69 -2.64 25.16
CA ASP A 80 -24.95 -3.01 24.54
C ASP A 80 -25.12 -2.36 23.17
N LEU A 81 -24.40 -1.26 22.92
CA LEU A 81 -24.35 -0.58 21.62
C LEU A 81 -23.31 -1.20 20.67
N ARG A 82 -22.41 -2.05 21.17
CA ARG A 82 -21.41 -2.73 20.34
C ARG A 82 -22.08 -3.83 19.50
N PRO A 83 -21.94 -3.81 18.16
CA PRO A 83 -22.54 -4.84 17.31
C PRO A 83 -21.98 -6.23 17.58
N LEU A 84 -20.65 -6.34 17.66
CA LEU A 84 -19.94 -7.58 17.95
C LEU A 84 -18.98 -7.39 19.13
N ASN A 85 -18.72 -8.48 19.85
CA ASN A 85 -17.64 -8.52 20.82
C ASN A 85 -16.27 -8.73 20.14
N ASP A 86 -15.18 -8.60 20.90
CA ASP A 86 -13.81 -8.71 20.37
C ASP A 86 -13.53 -10.07 19.70
N TYR A 87 -14.20 -11.14 20.14
CA TYR A 87 -14.07 -12.46 19.53
C TYR A 87 -14.69 -12.49 18.13
N GLY A 88 -15.93 -12.01 18.00
CA GLY A 88 -16.63 -11.92 16.72
C GLY A 88 -15.92 -11.00 15.73
N VAL A 89 -15.44 -9.84 16.18
CA VAL A 89 -14.63 -8.93 15.36
C VAL A 89 -13.41 -9.65 14.80
N LYS A 90 -12.62 -10.31 15.66
CA LYS A 90 -11.40 -11.03 15.22
C LYS A 90 -11.68 -12.17 14.25
N ASP A 91 -12.77 -12.91 14.45
CA ASP A 91 -13.11 -14.03 13.58
C ASP A 91 -13.55 -13.55 12.19
N ILE A 92 -14.38 -12.50 12.13
CA ILE A 92 -14.78 -11.88 10.85
C ILE A 92 -13.58 -11.23 10.15
N MET A 93 -12.72 -10.51 10.88
CA MET A 93 -11.50 -9.93 10.31
C MET A 93 -10.55 -10.98 9.73
N ARG A 94 -10.46 -12.16 10.37
CA ARG A 94 -9.69 -13.29 9.84
C ARG A 94 -10.24 -13.76 8.49
N ILE A 95 -11.56 -13.87 8.35
CA ILE A 95 -12.20 -14.24 7.08
C ILE A 95 -11.89 -13.17 6.02
N LEU A 96 -12.10 -11.89 6.33
CA LEU A 96 -11.85 -10.80 5.39
C LEU A 96 -10.41 -10.73 4.89
N ALA A 97 -9.43 -10.98 5.75
CA ALA A 97 -8.01 -10.96 5.38
C ALA A 97 -7.66 -12.00 4.30
N ILE A 98 -8.46 -13.06 4.15
CA ILE A 98 -8.28 -14.06 3.09
C ILE A 98 -8.69 -13.46 1.73
N TYR A 99 -9.81 -12.73 1.69
CA TYR A 99 -10.37 -12.15 0.46
C TYR A 99 -9.70 -10.83 0.07
N VAL A 100 -9.39 -9.99 1.05
CA VAL A 100 -8.78 -8.67 0.87
C VAL A 100 -7.28 -8.79 1.13
N ASN A 101 -6.54 -9.03 0.06
CA ASN A 101 -5.08 -9.04 0.11
C ASN A 101 -4.49 -8.43 -1.16
N ARG A 102 -3.18 -8.18 -1.14
CA ARG A 102 -2.49 -7.55 -2.27
C ARG A 102 -2.55 -8.38 -3.57
N ASN A 103 -2.56 -9.70 -3.45
CA ASN A 103 -2.64 -10.57 -4.63
C ASN A 103 -4.03 -10.47 -5.28
N THR A 104 -5.08 -10.24 -4.50
CA THR A 104 -6.43 -9.99 -5.00
C THR A 104 -6.46 -8.76 -5.91
N ILE A 105 -5.93 -7.61 -5.47
CA ILE A 105 -5.98 -6.36 -6.26
C ILE A 105 -5.13 -6.41 -7.54
N LEU A 106 -4.05 -7.20 -7.53
CA LEU A 106 -3.14 -7.33 -8.69
C LEU A 106 -3.56 -8.41 -9.69
N SER A 107 -4.62 -9.16 -9.36
CA SER A 107 -5.15 -10.20 -10.23
C SER A 107 -5.93 -9.62 -11.42
N ASN A 108 -6.27 -10.47 -12.38
CA ASN A 108 -7.09 -10.12 -13.54
C ASN A 108 -8.40 -10.91 -13.48
N TYR A 109 -9.36 -10.42 -12.69
CA TYR A 109 -10.65 -11.08 -12.54
C TYR A 109 -11.63 -10.60 -13.61
N SER A 110 -12.49 -11.52 -14.06
CA SER A 110 -13.67 -11.20 -14.84
C SER A 110 -14.82 -10.78 -13.92
N SER A 111 -15.79 -10.04 -14.44
CA SER A 111 -16.94 -9.60 -13.64
C SER A 111 -17.75 -10.78 -13.11
N GLU A 112 -17.87 -11.85 -13.90
CA GLU A 112 -18.57 -13.07 -13.54
C GLU A 112 -17.88 -13.74 -12.35
N ARG A 113 -16.55 -13.85 -12.41
CA ARG A 113 -15.76 -14.45 -11.33
C ARG A 113 -15.86 -13.64 -10.03
N ILE A 114 -15.90 -12.30 -10.13
CA ILE A 114 -16.10 -11.44 -8.96
C ILE A 114 -17.47 -11.73 -8.33
N SER A 115 -18.54 -11.78 -9.14
CA SER A 115 -19.88 -12.07 -8.64
C SER A 115 -20.01 -13.45 -7.96
N GLU A 116 -19.37 -14.48 -8.51
CA GLU A 116 -19.29 -15.81 -7.88
C GLU A 116 -18.64 -15.74 -6.50
N ILE A 117 -17.46 -15.11 -6.41
CA ILE A 117 -16.73 -14.97 -5.15
C ILE A 117 -17.56 -14.19 -4.11
N LEU A 118 -18.23 -13.11 -4.53
CA LEU A 118 -19.06 -12.30 -3.63
C LEU A 118 -20.30 -13.05 -3.15
N TYR A 119 -20.90 -13.89 -4.01
CA TYR A 119 -22.02 -14.75 -3.63
C TYR A 119 -21.60 -15.76 -2.57
N ASP A 120 -20.49 -16.47 -2.82
CA ASP A 120 -19.95 -17.47 -1.89
C ASP A 120 -19.57 -16.82 -0.56
N LEU A 121 -18.87 -15.69 -0.60
CA LEU A 121 -18.50 -14.90 0.59
C LEU A 121 -19.72 -14.46 1.39
N GLY A 122 -20.72 -13.89 0.71
CA GLY A 122 -21.93 -13.40 1.36
C GLY A 122 -22.68 -14.53 2.07
N TYR A 123 -22.75 -15.70 1.45
CA TYR A 123 -23.33 -16.90 2.04
C TYR A 123 -22.52 -17.41 3.25
N GLU A 124 -21.20 -17.49 3.12
CA GLU A 124 -20.32 -17.97 4.20
C GLU A 124 -20.34 -17.04 5.42
N ILE A 125 -20.22 -15.73 5.23
CA ILE A 125 -20.34 -14.75 6.33
C ILE A 125 -21.71 -14.84 6.98
N THR A 126 -22.76 -15.00 6.17
CA THR A 126 -24.14 -15.13 6.66
C THR A 126 -24.27 -16.32 7.59
N ASP A 127 -23.85 -17.49 7.14
CA ASP A 127 -23.92 -18.73 7.92
C ASP A 127 -23.04 -18.65 9.17
N GLN A 128 -21.81 -18.16 9.02
CA GLN A 128 -20.86 -18.03 10.13
C GLN A 128 -21.39 -17.13 11.25
N ILE A 129 -21.94 -15.96 10.93
CA ILE A 129 -22.52 -15.06 11.94
C ILE A 129 -23.79 -15.68 12.54
N PHE A 130 -24.62 -16.34 11.74
CA PHE A 130 -25.85 -16.95 12.23
C PHE A 130 -25.57 -18.07 13.25
N VAL A 131 -24.69 -19.00 12.88
CA VAL A 131 -24.29 -20.15 13.71
C VAL A 131 -23.61 -19.68 15.00
N ASN A 132 -22.73 -18.67 14.92
CA ASN A 132 -21.96 -18.17 16.06
C ASN A 132 -22.55 -16.92 16.72
N SER A 133 -23.81 -16.57 16.43
CA SER A 133 -24.48 -15.34 16.89
C SER A 133 -24.31 -15.09 18.39
N LYS A 134 -24.55 -16.12 19.22
CA LYS A 134 -24.37 -16.03 20.68
C LYS A 134 -22.91 -15.79 21.08
N GLN A 135 -21.96 -16.45 20.42
CA GLN A 135 -20.53 -16.30 20.74
C GLN A 135 -19.99 -14.94 20.33
N TYR A 136 -20.57 -14.35 19.29
CA TYR A 136 -20.21 -13.02 18.80
C TYR A 136 -20.84 -11.87 19.61
N GLY A 137 -21.72 -12.18 20.57
CA GLY A 137 -22.41 -11.18 21.37
C GLY A 137 -23.65 -10.58 20.70
N LEU A 138 -24.22 -11.26 19.70
CA LEU A 138 -25.53 -10.94 19.10
C LEU A 138 -26.65 -11.60 19.92
N ASP A 139 -26.71 -11.27 21.20
CA ASP A 139 -27.64 -11.86 22.18
C ASP A 139 -28.97 -11.10 22.29
N THR A 140 -28.98 -9.81 22.01
CA THR A 140 -30.19 -8.97 22.04
C THR A 140 -30.89 -8.92 20.69
N PRO A 141 -32.24 -8.80 20.66
CA PRO A 141 -32.99 -8.68 19.42
C PRO A 141 -32.61 -7.44 18.61
N ASP A 142 -32.12 -6.38 19.26
CA ASP A 142 -31.69 -5.17 18.57
C ASP A 142 -30.34 -5.35 17.87
N LYS A 143 -29.39 -6.09 18.49
CA LYS A 143 -28.14 -6.48 17.83
C LYS A 143 -28.38 -7.42 16.64
N ILE A 144 -29.29 -8.39 16.78
CA ILE A 144 -29.65 -9.32 15.69
C ILE A 144 -30.22 -8.58 14.46
N LYS A 145 -30.92 -7.46 14.64
CA LYS A 145 -31.41 -6.65 13.50
C LYS A 145 -30.29 -5.99 12.70
N LEU A 146 -29.10 -5.78 13.28
CA LEU A 146 -27.96 -5.16 12.61
C LEU A 146 -27.21 -6.14 11.70
N TYR A 147 -27.38 -7.44 11.91
CA TYR A 147 -26.67 -8.47 11.17
C TYR A 147 -26.74 -8.34 9.63
N PRO A 148 -27.92 -8.10 8.98
CA PRO A 148 -27.97 -7.93 7.53
C PRO A 148 -27.18 -6.72 7.02
N MET A 149 -27.10 -5.66 7.83
CA MET A 149 -26.30 -4.48 7.51
C MET A 149 -24.81 -4.81 7.57
N ILE A 150 -24.38 -5.57 8.60
CA ILE A 150 -22.99 -6.03 8.73
C ILE A 150 -22.58 -6.84 7.51
N VAL A 151 -23.34 -7.88 7.15
CA VAL A 151 -23.04 -8.71 5.97
C VAL A 151 -22.90 -7.86 4.71
N ARG A 152 -23.82 -6.93 4.49
CA ARG A 152 -23.81 -6.05 3.32
C ARG A 152 -22.54 -5.19 3.27
N VAL A 153 -22.17 -4.56 4.38
CA VAL A 153 -20.96 -3.72 4.44
C VAL A 153 -19.70 -4.53 4.15
N LEU A 154 -19.62 -5.77 4.67
CA LEU A 154 -18.48 -6.66 4.41
C LEU A 154 -18.39 -7.03 2.93
N VAL A 155 -19.50 -7.46 2.33
CA VAL A 155 -19.58 -7.80 0.90
C VAL A 155 -19.26 -6.59 0.01
N ASP A 156 -19.81 -5.41 0.32
CA ASP A 156 -19.56 -4.18 -0.44
C ASP A 156 -18.08 -3.76 -0.36
N THR A 157 -17.43 -4.00 0.78
CA THR A 157 -16.00 -3.70 0.95
C THR A 157 -15.13 -4.64 0.12
N VAL A 158 -15.42 -5.94 0.16
CA VAL A 158 -14.73 -6.91 -0.69
C VAL A 158 -14.99 -6.61 -2.17
N HIS A 159 -16.24 -6.32 -2.55
CA HIS A 159 -16.58 -5.94 -3.91
C HIS A 159 -15.76 -4.74 -4.40
N SER A 160 -15.64 -3.69 -3.57
CA SER A 160 -14.85 -2.51 -3.88
C SER A 160 -13.36 -2.83 -4.09
N ALA A 161 -12.79 -3.76 -3.32
CA ALA A 161 -11.42 -4.22 -3.52
C ALA A 161 -11.27 -5.02 -4.83
N TYR A 162 -12.23 -5.89 -5.17
CA TYR A 162 -12.20 -6.69 -6.38
C TYR A 162 -12.45 -5.89 -7.66
N LEU A 163 -13.21 -4.80 -7.61
CA LEU A 163 -13.39 -3.90 -8.76
C LEU A 163 -12.07 -3.28 -9.24
N ARG A 164 -11.07 -3.13 -8.36
CA ARG A 164 -9.72 -2.67 -8.74
C ARG A 164 -8.98 -3.71 -9.59
N ALA A 165 -9.22 -4.99 -9.28
CA ALA A 165 -8.67 -6.12 -10.01
C ALA A 165 -9.42 -6.41 -11.34
N LEU A 166 -10.53 -5.71 -11.60
CA LEU A 166 -11.33 -5.92 -12.81
C LEU A 166 -10.48 -5.65 -14.04
N LYS A 167 -10.35 -6.67 -14.90
CA LYS A 167 -9.56 -6.59 -16.15
C LYS A 167 -8.09 -6.19 -15.93
N GLY A 168 -7.55 -6.36 -14.73
CA GLY A 168 -6.20 -5.94 -14.38
C GLY A 168 -6.00 -4.42 -14.36
N GLY A 169 -7.08 -3.64 -14.18
CA GLY A 169 -7.04 -2.18 -14.18
C GLY A 169 -5.99 -1.61 -13.25
N GLU A 170 -5.88 -2.13 -12.03
CA GLU A 170 -4.87 -1.69 -11.06
C GLU A 170 -3.44 -1.97 -11.53
N ARG A 171 -3.21 -3.16 -12.08
CA ARG A 171 -1.89 -3.56 -12.61
C ARG A 171 -1.46 -2.67 -13.78
N ASP A 172 -2.40 -2.27 -14.64
CA ASP A 172 -2.12 -1.43 -15.80
C ASP A 172 -1.96 0.06 -15.40
N SER A 173 -2.72 0.52 -14.41
CA SER A 173 -2.50 1.82 -13.74
C SER A 173 -1.09 1.93 -13.19
N LEU A 174 -0.64 0.91 -12.45
CA LEU A 174 0.71 0.82 -11.89
C LEU A 174 1.80 0.85 -12.97
N ARG A 175 1.63 0.10 -14.06
CA ARG A 175 2.58 0.09 -15.18
C ARG A 175 2.68 1.47 -15.82
N SER A 176 1.55 2.16 -15.99
CA SER A 176 1.51 3.48 -16.59
C SER A 176 2.18 4.54 -15.69
N ALA A 177 1.90 4.51 -14.38
CA ALA A 177 2.52 5.42 -13.41
C ALA A 177 4.05 5.27 -13.34
N ARG A 178 4.57 4.05 -13.49
CA ARG A 178 6.02 3.78 -13.52
C ARG A 178 6.70 4.41 -14.74
N VAL A 179 6.04 4.44 -15.89
CA VAL A 179 6.61 5.04 -17.11
C VAL A 179 6.69 6.57 -16.98
N VAL A 180 5.70 7.19 -16.33
CA VAL A 180 5.65 8.65 -16.14
C VAL A 180 6.76 9.16 -15.21
N THR A 181 7.06 8.44 -14.13
CA THR A 181 8.14 8.83 -13.20
C THR A 181 9.54 8.72 -13.80
N GLN A 182 9.73 7.87 -14.81
CA GLN A 182 11.01 7.72 -15.51
C GLN A 182 11.23 8.76 -16.62
N SER A 183 10.17 9.38 -17.17
CA SER A 183 10.30 10.34 -18.27
C SER A 183 10.70 11.76 -17.83
N ILE A 184 10.62 12.08 -16.53
CA ILE A 184 10.90 13.42 -15.99
C ILE A 184 12.40 13.62 -15.65
N THR A 185 13.28 12.72 -16.08
CA THR A 185 14.72 13.04 -16.13
C THR A 185 15.05 13.56 -17.52
N PRO A 186 14.97 14.88 -17.80
CA PRO A 186 15.47 15.40 -19.06
C PRO A 186 16.97 15.11 -19.10
N SER A 187 17.33 14.18 -19.97
CA SER A 187 18.67 13.96 -20.50
C SER A 187 19.18 15.28 -21.09
N SER A 188 19.72 16.13 -20.21
CA SER A 188 20.45 17.33 -20.59
C SER A 188 21.86 16.94 -20.98
N GLY A 189 22.22 17.25 -22.22
CA GLY A 189 23.61 17.40 -22.64
C GLY A 189 24.28 16.13 -23.10
N GLY A 190 24.29 15.93 -24.43
CA GLY A 190 25.20 15.02 -25.08
C GLY A 190 26.65 15.35 -24.70
N SER A 191 27.33 14.36 -24.13
CA SER A 191 28.78 14.27 -24.16
C SER A 191 29.12 12.85 -24.61
N SER A 192 29.76 12.78 -25.77
CA SER A 192 30.32 11.57 -26.36
C SER A 192 31.35 10.99 -25.41
N TYR A 193 30.98 9.99 -24.63
CA TYR A 193 31.94 9.21 -23.85
C TYR A 193 32.23 7.89 -24.55
N ALA A 194 33.52 7.72 -24.81
CA ALA A 194 34.15 6.53 -25.33
C ALA A 194 33.68 5.29 -24.58
N THR A 195 33.45 4.23 -25.35
CA THR A 195 33.11 2.89 -24.87
C THR A 195 34.26 2.34 -24.04
N GLN A 196 34.27 2.61 -22.74
CA GLN A 196 35.12 1.89 -21.81
C GLN A 196 34.47 0.53 -21.54
N GLU A 197 35.08 -0.52 -22.09
CA GLU A 197 34.79 -1.90 -21.74
C GLU A 197 34.91 -2.07 -20.22
N LYS A 198 33.77 -2.27 -19.56
CA LYS A 198 33.74 -2.67 -18.15
C LYS A 198 34.34 -4.06 -18.05
N ARG A 199 35.58 -4.14 -17.56
CA ARG A 199 36.18 -5.40 -17.09
C ARG A 199 35.32 -5.91 -15.95
N HIS A 200 34.51 -6.93 -16.22
CA HIS A 200 33.79 -7.69 -15.21
C HIS A 200 34.80 -8.34 -14.25
N VAL A 201 34.99 -7.72 -13.09
CA VAL A 201 35.61 -8.39 -11.94
C VAL A 201 34.54 -9.35 -11.41
N GLY A 202 34.71 -10.65 -11.71
CA GLY A 202 33.75 -11.67 -11.32
C GLY A 202 33.55 -11.71 -9.82
N GLY A 203 32.30 -11.57 -9.37
CA GLY A 203 31.92 -11.77 -7.98
C GLY A 203 32.20 -13.19 -7.49
N PHE A 204 32.13 -13.41 -6.17
CA PHE A 204 32.42 -14.67 -5.48
C PHE A 204 31.72 -15.92 -6.07
N LEU A 205 30.61 -15.73 -6.78
CA LEU A 205 29.84 -16.79 -7.43
C LEU A 205 30.27 -17.09 -8.88
N ASN A 206 31.36 -16.49 -9.38
CA ASN A 206 31.85 -16.79 -10.72
C ASN A 206 32.62 -18.14 -10.72
N PRO A 207 32.09 -19.20 -11.36
CA PRO A 207 32.67 -20.55 -11.30
C PRO A 207 34.05 -20.65 -11.96
N LYS A 208 34.48 -19.65 -12.76
CA LYS A 208 35.85 -19.58 -13.31
C LYS A 208 36.92 -19.31 -12.25
N ASN A 209 36.56 -18.87 -11.05
CA ASN A 209 37.49 -18.64 -9.94
C ASN A 209 37.65 -19.87 -9.03
N TRP A 210 36.89 -20.94 -9.25
CA TRP A 210 37.02 -22.18 -8.49
C TRP A 210 38.11 -23.03 -9.15
N LYS A 211 39.32 -22.96 -8.60
CA LYS A 211 40.41 -23.87 -8.98
C LYS A 211 40.12 -25.23 -8.34
N LEU A 212 39.83 -26.23 -9.18
CA LEU A 212 39.91 -27.65 -8.84
C LEU A 212 41.38 -28.08 -8.75
#